data_AF-A0A377TJH9-F1
#
_entry.id   AF-A0A377TJH9-F1
#
_cell.length_a   1.000
_cell.length_b   1.000
_cell.length_c   1.000
_cell.angle_alpha   90.00
_cell.angle_beta   90.00
_cell.angle_gamma   90.00
#
_symmetry.space_group_name_H-M   'P 1'
#
loop_
_entity.id
_entity.type
_entity.pdbx_description
1 polymer ?
#
loop_
_entity_poly.entity_id
_entity_poly.type
_entity_poly.pdbx_seq_one_letter_code
_entity_poly.pdbx_strand_id
1 'polypeptide(L)'
;MKNVTLGALARTDVFEMVLRKPQNGEYLPDSTEEGRIVAMTLAVALRQALAGVLGISAGRLGYAVRPVRLEDGQSVLAVQLYDVISGGAGFASSAPMHIEAILLGMMKQLGCHHCDTACSECLLDSQTRHDHDLLDRKAAQAWLGDDFSYYIGLPDDETFSLPDARYCPGSHWRYPSSGD
;
A
#
# COMPACT_ATOMS: atom_id res chain seq x y z
N MET A 1 12.31 26.20 28.38
CA MET A 1 11.23 25.18 28.43
C MET A 1 11.84 23.86 28.01
N LYS A 2 12.01 22.92 28.94
CA LYS A 2 12.54 21.58 28.68
C LYS A 2 11.46 20.57 29.10
N ASN A 3 11.17 19.60 28.25
CA ASN A 3 10.27 18.45 28.48
C ASN A 3 8.76 18.71 28.36
N VAL A 4 8.30 19.21 27.21
CA VAL A 4 6.88 19.06 26.82
C VAL A 4 6.80 17.99 25.75
N THR A 5 6.17 16.86 26.09
CA THR A 5 5.84 15.79 25.13
C THR A 5 4.38 15.96 24.75
N LEU A 6 4.12 16.39 23.52
CA LEU A 6 2.79 16.43 22.95
C LEU A 6 2.56 15.13 22.18
N GLY A 7 1.49 14.42 22.53
CA GLY A 7 1.06 13.21 21.83
C GLY A 7 -0.45 13.24 21.66
N ALA A 8 -0.94 12.69 20.55
CA ALA A 8 -2.35 12.48 20.31
C ALA A 8 -2.57 10.99 20.00
N LEU A 9 -3.67 10.43 20.52
CA LEU A 9 -4.13 9.10 20.18
C LEU A 9 -5.36 9.23 19.28
N ALA A 10 -5.30 8.64 18.10
CA ALA A 10 -6.45 8.52 17.20
C ALA A 10 -6.68 7.03 16.91
N ARG A 11 -7.95 6.62 16.93
CA ARG A 11 -8.38 5.28 16.50
C ARG A 11 -8.89 5.39 15.07
N THR A 12 -8.35 4.54 14.20
CA THR A 12 -8.66 4.48 12.77
C THR A 12 -8.48 3.05 12.28
N ASP A 13 -9.14 2.72 11.19
CA ASP A 13 -8.94 1.45 10.52
C ASP A 13 -7.68 1.51 9.64
N VAL A 14 -7.05 0.36 9.46
CA VAL A 14 -5.80 0.21 8.70
C VAL A 14 -6.01 -0.87 7.65
N PHE A 15 -5.72 -0.55 6.40
CA PHE A 15 -5.45 -1.54 5.37
C PHE A 15 -3.98 -1.91 5.45
N GLU A 16 -3.68 -3.19 5.60
CA GLU A 16 -2.33 -3.72 5.63
C GLU A 16 -2.14 -4.76 4.53
N MET A 17 -1.01 -4.70 3.83
CA MET A 17 -0.65 -5.65 2.79
C MET A 17 0.81 -6.07 2.94
N VAL A 18 1.04 -7.37 2.88
CA VAL A 18 2.38 -7.98 2.77
C VAL A 18 2.52 -8.47 1.33
N LEU A 19 3.46 -7.88 0.59
CA LEU A 19 3.69 -8.25 -0.81
C LEU A 19 4.64 -9.45 -0.90
N ARG A 20 4.25 -10.40 -1.74
CA ARG A 20 5.02 -11.58 -2.09
C ARG A 20 5.15 -11.64 -3.61
N LYS A 21 6.38 -11.74 -4.12
CA LYS A 21 6.62 -11.86 -5.56
C LYS A 21 5.96 -13.12 -6.12
N PRO A 22 5.17 -13.02 -7.20
CA PRO A 22 4.55 -14.19 -7.84
C PRO A 22 5.58 -15.20 -8.38
N GLN A 23 6.74 -14.74 -8.84
CA GLN A 23 7.69 -15.56 -9.60
C GLN A 23 8.52 -16.50 -8.72
N ASN A 24 8.96 -16.02 -7.55
CA ASN A 24 9.87 -16.75 -6.66
C ASN A 24 9.35 -16.86 -5.21
N GLY A 25 8.21 -16.25 -4.90
CA GLY A 25 7.63 -16.27 -3.56
C GLY A 25 8.37 -15.41 -2.52
N GLU A 26 9.25 -14.52 -2.94
CA GLU A 26 10.05 -13.64 -2.09
C GLU A 26 9.22 -12.50 -1.48
N TYR A 27 9.44 -12.21 -0.19
CA TYR A 27 8.85 -11.07 0.52
C TYR A 27 9.83 -9.89 0.59
N LEU A 28 9.33 -8.69 0.85
CA LEU A 28 10.19 -7.53 1.17
C LEU A 28 10.88 -7.73 2.52
N PRO A 29 12.22 -7.84 2.58
CA PRO A 29 12.93 -8.07 3.83
C PRO A 29 13.05 -6.77 4.64
N ASP A 30 12.72 -6.84 5.94
CA ASP A 30 12.91 -5.72 6.88
C ASP A 30 14.38 -5.46 7.25
N SER A 31 15.27 -6.42 6.96
CA SER A 31 16.69 -6.36 7.29
C SER A 31 17.54 -5.50 6.35
N THR A 32 16.98 -5.02 5.24
CA THR A 32 17.74 -4.30 4.19
C THR A 32 17.22 -2.89 3.98
N GLU A 33 18.12 -1.97 3.64
CA GLU A 33 17.77 -0.60 3.28
C GLU A 33 16.93 -0.55 2.00
N GLU A 34 17.30 -1.36 1.00
CA GLU A 34 16.55 -1.50 -0.25
C GLU A 34 15.11 -1.94 0.00
N GLY A 35 14.89 -2.93 0.89
CA GLY A 35 13.56 -3.35 1.30
C GLY A 35 12.73 -2.22 1.89
N ARG A 36 13.33 -1.36 2.73
CA ARG A 36 12.66 -0.19 3.32
C ARG A 36 12.30 0.86 2.27
N ILE A 37 13.23 1.16 1.35
CA ILE A 37 13.01 2.10 0.23
C ILE A 37 11.86 1.58 -0.65
N VAL A 38 11.90 0.31 -1.05
CA VAL A 38 10.85 -0.30 -1.87
C VAL A 38 9.52 -0.26 -1.13
N ALA A 39 9.46 -0.74 0.12
CA ALA A 39 8.21 -0.75 0.89
C ALA A 39 7.61 0.66 1.07
N MET A 40 8.45 1.67 1.36
CA MET A 40 7.99 3.04 1.53
C MET A 40 7.47 3.61 0.22
N THR A 41 8.20 3.38 -0.88
CA THR A 41 7.78 3.78 -2.22
C THR A 41 6.45 3.16 -2.61
N LEU A 42 6.26 1.87 -2.34
CA LEU A 42 5.00 1.16 -2.62
C LEU A 42 3.86 1.68 -1.74
N ALA A 43 4.10 1.96 -0.46
CA ALA A 43 3.08 2.53 0.42
C ALA A 43 2.60 3.91 -0.09
N VAL A 44 3.51 4.78 -0.54
CA VAL A 44 3.18 6.07 -1.13
C VAL A 44 2.42 5.93 -2.45
N ALA A 45 2.88 5.03 -3.33
CA ALA A 45 2.23 4.81 -4.62
C ALA A 45 0.81 4.21 -4.46
N LEU A 46 0.62 3.27 -3.53
CA LEU A 46 -0.69 2.71 -3.18
C LEU A 46 -1.62 3.75 -2.60
N ARG A 47 -1.12 4.63 -1.72
CA ARG A 47 -1.89 5.76 -1.18
C ARG A 47 -2.44 6.64 -2.29
N GLN A 48 -1.59 7.01 -3.25
CA GLN A 48 -2.02 7.84 -4.39
C GLN A 48 -3.01 7.11 -5.29
N ALA A 49 -2.78 5.82 -5.55
CA ALA A 49 -3.68 5.01 -6.36
C ALA A 49 -5.07 4.89 -5.72
N LEU A 50 -5.13 4.57 -4.41
CA LEU A 50 -6.39 4.50 -3.68
C LEU A 50 -7.11 5.85 -3.64
N ALA A 51 -6.39 6.94 -3.36
CA ALA A 51 -6.98 8.27 -3.39
C ALA A 51 -7.57 8.62 -4.76
N GLY A 52 -6.87 8.27 -5.84
CA GLY A 52 -7.34 8.44 -7.21
C GLY A 52 -8.58 7.61 -7.52
N VAL A 53 -8.61 6.35 -7.10
CA VAL A 53 -9.79 5.46 -7.26
C VAL A 53 -11.01 6.02 -6.51
N LEU A 54 -10.81 6.52 -5.29
CA LEU A 54 -11.89 7.06 -4.45
C LEU A 54 -12.28 8.50 -4.81
N GLY A 55 -11.53 9.19 -5.67
CA GLY A 55 -11.78 10.58 -6.03
C GLY A 55 -11.55 11.57 -4.88
N ILE A 56 -10.66 11.23 -3.94
CA ILE A 56 -10.35 12.06 -2.76
C ILE A 56 -8.94 12.64 -2.85
N SER A 57 -8.66 13.65 -2.03
CA SER A 57 -7.28 14.09 -1.84
C SER A 57 -6.45 13.00 -1.15
N ALA A 58 -5.26 12.70 -1.66
CA ALA A 58 -4.32 11.77 -1.03
C ALA A 58 -4.00 12.16 0.42
N GLY A 59 -4.10 13.46 0.77
CA GLY A 59 -3.90 13.92 2.13
C GLY A 59 -4.93 13.45 3.17
N ARG A 60 -5.99 12.75 2.73
CA ARG A 60 -6.98 12.07 3.61
C ARG A 60 -6.50 10.69 4.08
N LEU A 61 -5.52 10.11 3.39
CA LEU A 61 -4.93 8.82 3.68
C LEU A 61 -3.52 9.02 4.21
N GLY A 62 -3.21 8.37 5.32
CA GLY A 62 -1.85 8.21 5.81
C GLY A 62 -1.26 6.92 5.24
N TYR A 63 0.05 6.80 5.37
CA TYR A 63 0.79 5.62 4.97
C TYR A 63 1.84 5.31 6.03
N ALA A 64 2.21 4.04 6.11
CA ALA A 64 3.30 3.57 6.96
C ALA A 64 3.87 2.26 6.41
N VAL A 65 5.07 1.94 6.87
CA VAL A 65 5.70 0.64 6.68
C VAL A 65 6.06 0.09 8.04
N ARG A 66 5.76 -1.18 8.30
CA ARG A 66 6.12 -1.83 9.55
C ARG A 66 6.65 -3.25 9.36
N PRO A 67 7.53 -3.73 10.26
CA PRO A 67 7.89 -5.13 10.31
C PRO A 67 6.70 -6.00 10.74
N VAL A 68 6.57 -7.16 10.10
CA VAL A 68 5.67 -8.26 10.43
C VAL A 68 6.49 -9.54 10.48
N ARG A 69 6.24 -10.38 11.49
CA ARG A 69 6.85 -11.71 11.60
C ARG A 69 5.93 -12.75 10.98
N LEU A 70 6.44 -13.49 10.02
CA LEU A 70 5.76 -14.63 9.41
C LEU A 70 5.83 -15.87 10.32
N GLU A 71 5.03 -16.89 10.02
CA GLU A 71 4.96 -18.14 10.79
C GLU A 71 6.29 -18.91 10.83
N ASP A 72 7.08 -18.79 9.77
CA ASP A 72 8.43 -19.38 9.66
C ASP A 72 9.51 -18.57 10.40
N GLY A 73 9.13 -17.45 11.05
CA GLY A 73 10.01 -16.57 11.81
C GLY A 73 10.69 -15.47 10.99
N GLN A 74 10.47 -15.41 9.67
CA GLN A 74 11.03 -14.34 8.83
C GLN A 74 10.41 -12.97 9.20
N SER A 75 11.24 -11.92 9.29
CA SER A 75 10.80 -10.53 9.46
C SER A 75 10.69 -9.85 8.09
N VAL A 76 9.47 -9.46 7.72
CA VAL A 76 9.14 -8.85 6.42
C VAL A 76 8.47 -7.50 6.61
N LEU A 77 8.41 -6.70 5.55
CA LEU A 77 7.76 -5.39 5.59
C LEU A 77 6.31 -5.50 5.10
N ALA A 78 5.40 -4.97 5.90
CA ALA A 78 4.03 -4.68 5.49
C ALA A 78 3.88 -3.20 5.14
N VAL A 79 3.12 -2.93 4.09
CA VAL A 79 2.68 -1.58 3.73
C VAL A 79 1.30 -1.33 4.33
N GLN A 80 1.11 -0.15 4.90
CA GLN A 80 -0.12 0.22 5.58
C GLN A 80 -0.69 1.52 5.01
N LEU A 81 -2.01 1.56 4.84
CA LEU A 81 -2.79 2.76 4.59
C LEU A 81 -3.82 2.93 5.71
N TYR A 82 -4.05 4.16 6.14
CA TYR A 82 -5.00 4.45 7.22
C TYR A 82 -5.69 5.79 7.04
N ASP A 83 -6.87 5.97 7.59
CA ASP A 83 -7.56 7.27 7.50
C ASP A 83 -6.92 8.27 8.46
N VAL A 84 -6.60 9.46 7.96
CA VAL A 84 -6.06 10.57 8.79
C VAL A 84 -7.18 11.27 9.57
N ILE A 85 -8.41 11.22 9.07
CA ILE A 85 -9.56 11.83 9.75
C ILE A 85 -9.90 11.01 11.00
N SER A 86 -9.94 11.68 12.16
CA SER A 86 -10.37 11.09 13.42
C SER A 86 -11.75 10.46 13.30
N GLY A 87 -11.87 9.18 13.69
CA GLY A 87 -13.12 8.42 13.62
C GLY A 87 -13.20 7.43 12.46
N GLY A 88 -12.26 7.46 11.51
CA GLY A 88 -12.24 6.55 10.36
C GLY A 88 -13.31 6.92 9.34
N ALA A 89 -12.89 7.43 8.19
CA ALA A 89 -13.80 7.73 7.09
C ALA A 89 -14.21 6.47 6.30
N GLY A 90 -13.49 5.36 6.50
CA GLY A 90 -13.65 4.09 5.81
C GLY A 90 -12.87 4.00 4.51
N PHE A 91 -11.97 4.94 4.20
CA PHE A 91 -11.21 4.90 2.93
C PHE A 91 -10.22 3.75 2.94
N ALA A 92 -9.43 3.61 4.01
CA ALA A 92 -8.51 2.47 4.16
C ALA A 92 -9.26 1.13 4.13
N SER A 93 -10.35 1.00 4.90
CA SER A 93 -11.17 -0.22 4.96
C SER A 93 -11.80 -0.60 3.61
N SER A 94 -11.97 0.36 2.70
CA SER A 94 -12.46 0.10 1.34
C SER A 94 -11.40 -0.45 0.38
N ALA A 95 -10.10 -0.31 0.69
CA ALA A 95 -9.00 -0.66 -0.21
C ALA A 95 -9.06 -2.10 -0.76
N PRO A 96 -9.42 -3.14 0.03
CA PRO A 96 -9.57 -4.51 -0.48
C PRO A 96 -10.60 -4.66 -1.61
N MET A 97 -11.67 -3.84 -1.62
CA MET A 97 -12.69 -3.85 -2.67
C MET A 97 -12.18 -3.28 -4.00
N HIS A 98 -11.04 -2.59 -3.97
CA HIS A 98 -10.44 -1.91 -5.10
C HIS A 98 -9.03 -2.43 -5.41
N ILE A 99 -8.65 -3.59 -4.87
CA ILE A 99 -7.25 -4.06 -4.86
C ILE A 99 -6.61 -4.09 -6.25
N GLU A 100 -7.33 -4.60 -7.26
CA GLU A 100 -6.82 -4.66 -8.64
C GLU A 100 -6.56 -3.25 -9.20
N ALA A 101 -7.51 -2.34 -9.02
CA ALA A 101 -7.40 -0.96 -9.50
C ALA A 101 -6.28 -0.19 -8.80
N ILE A 102 -6.08 -0.39 -7.49
CA ILE A 102 -5.01 0.29 -6.75
C ILE A 102 -3.63 -0.29 -7.08
N LEU A 103 -3.49 -1.59 -7.34
CA LEU A 103 -2.23 -2.21 -7.76
C LEU A 103 -1.83 -1.74 -9.17
N LEU A 104 -2.78 -1.69 -10.10
CA LEU A 104 -2.54 -1.12 -11.44
C LEU A 104 -2.23 0.38 -11.38
N GLY A 105 -2.97 1.13 -10.54
CA GLY A 105 -2.71 2.54 -10.31
C GLY A 105 -1.32 2.80 -9.71
N MET A 106 -0.88 1.95 -8.78
CA MET A 106 0.46 1.98 -8.19
C MET A 106 1.52 1.81 -9.27
N MET A 107 1.40 0.77 -10.13
CA MET A 107 2.33 0.56 -11.26
C MET A 107 2.41 1.77 -12.19
N LYS A 108 1.26 2.40 -12.48
CA LYS A 108 1.20 3.62 -13.29
C LYS A 108 1.97 4.78 -12.64
N GLN A 109 1.86 4.98 -11.33
CA GLN A 109 2.62 6.02 -10.63
C GLN A 109 4.13 5.78 -10.69
N LEU A 110 4.55 4.52 -10.54
CA LEU A 110 5.97 4.17 -10.62
C LEU A 110 6.53 4.36 -12.05
N GLY A 111 5.68 4.25 -13.07
CA GLY A 111 5.96 4.45 -14.50
C GLY A 111 6.29 5.87 -14.95
N CYS A 112 6.50 6.81 -14.03
CA CYS A 112 6.84 8.20 -14.36
C CYS A 112 8.10 8.30 -15.24
N HIS A 113 8.09 9.12 -16.29
CA HIS A 113 9.25 9.34 -17.16
C HIS A 113 10.01 10.65 -16.87
N HIS A 114 9.57 11.44 -15.88
CA HIS A 114 10.04 12.80 -15.64
C HIS A 114 11.10 12.90 -14.51
N CYS A 115 11.39 11.81 -13.80
CA CYS A 115 12.35 11.80 -12.69
C CYS A 115 13.10 10.47 -12.57
N ASP A 116 14.21 10.45 -11.82
CA ASP A 116 14.94 9.22 -11.54
C ASP A 116 14.44 8.48 -10.30
N THR A 117 14.10 9.21 -9.23
CA THR A 117 13.71 8.64 -7.93
C THR A 117 12.24 8.95 -7.60
N ALA A 118 11.90 10.22 -7.39
CA ALA A 118 10.56 10.70 -7.05
C ALA A 118 10.38 12.16 -7.47
N CYS A 119 9.15 12.55 -7.86
CA CYS A 119 8.81 13.95 -8.15
C CYS A 119 7.37 14.27 -7.77
N SER A 120 6.98 15.55 -7.89
CA SER A 120 5.63 16.03 -7.56
C SER A 120 4.51 15.49 -8.45
N GLU A 121 4.85 14.88 -9.59
CA GLU A 121 3.88 14.29 -10.49
C GLU A 121 3.54 12.83 -10.13
N CYS A 122 4.45 12.11 -9.45
CA CYS A 122 4.32 10.68 -9.25
C CYS A 122 4.29 10.21 -7.79
N LEU A 123 5.11 10.78 -6.90
CA LEU A 123 5.29 10.26 -5.54
C LEU A 123 5.29 11.35 -4.46
N LEU A 124 5.71 12.57 -4.80
CA LEU A 124 5.88 13.66 -3.85
C LEU A 124 4.63 14.54 -3.74
N ASP A 125 4.16 14.74 -2.52
CA ASP A 125 3.20 15.77 -2.15
C ASP A 125 3.66 16.44 -0.83
N SER A 126 2.82 17.30 -0.26
CA SER A 126 3.14 18.01 0.98
C SER A 126 3.38 17.10 2.19
N GLN A 127 2.81 15.88 2.18
CA GLN A 127 2.96 14.89 3.23
C GLN A 127 4.15 13.96 2.93
N THR A 128 4.29 13.48 1.70
CA THR A 128 5.31 12.48 1.33
C THR A 128 6.70 13.04 1.13
N ARG A 129 6.84 14.36 0.95
CA ARG A 129 8.16 15.02 0.86
C ARG A 129 9.08 14.79 2.06
N HIS A 130 8.54 14.43 3.22
CA HIS A 130 9.34 14.17 4.43
C HIS A 130 10.12 12.85 4.31
N ASP A 131 9.60 11.90 3.54
CA ASP A 131 10.22 10.61 3.28
C ASP A 131 10.95 10.59 1.93
N HIS A 132 11.25 11.76 1.34
CA HIS A 132 11.87 11.88 0.01
C HIS A 132 13.08 10.96 -0.18
N ASP A 133 13.95 10.86 0.83
CA ASP A 133 15.18 10.08 0.78
C ASP A 133 14.94 8.56 0.83
N LEU A 134 13.71 8.13 1.14
CA LEU A 134 13.24 6.75 1.14
C LEU A 134 12.37 6.41 -0.08
N LEU A 135 12.28 7.31 -1.07
CA LEU A 135 11.46 7.12 -2.26
C LEU A 135 12.31 6.92 -3.51
N ASP A 136 12.22 5.74 -4.11
CA ASP A 136 12.85 5.40 -5.38
C ASP A 136 11.90 4.56 -6.24
N ARG A 137 11.27 5.21 -7.22
CA ARG A 137 10.35 4.56 -8.14
C ARG A 137 11.00 3.43 -8.93
N LYS A 138 12.28 3.56 -9.33
CA LYS A 138 12.96 2.57 -10.17
C LYS A 138 13.32 1.34 -9.35
N ALA A 139 13.77 1.52 -8.10
CA ALA A 139 13.99 0.42 -7.18
C ALA A 139 12.69 -0.38 -6.95
N ALA A 140 11.56 0.32 -6.73
CA ALA A 140 10.27 -0.34 -6.57
C ALA A 140 9.80 -1.08 -7.84
N GLN A 141 9.97 -0.50 -9.03
CA GLN A 141 9.67 -1.19 -10.30
C GLN A 141 10.54 -2.41 -10.51
N ALA A 142 11.84 -2.29 -10.29
CA ALA A 142 12.79 -3.38 -10.44
C ALA A 142 12.47 -4.53 -9.47
N TRP A 143 12.03 -4.22 -8.25
CA TRP A 143 11.62 -5.23 -7.30
C TRP A 143 10.33 -5.95 -7.72
N LEU A 144 9.33 -5.22 -8.21
CA LEU A 144 8.05 -5.81 -8.66
C LEU A 144 8.24 -6.70 -9.91
N GLY A 145 9.11 -6.28 -10.83
CA GLY A 145 9.30 -6.94 -12.13
C GLY A 145 8.31 -6.44 -13.19
N ASP A 146 8.70 -6.59 -14.46
CA ASP A 146 7.93 -6.12 -15.62
C ASP A 146 6.61 -6.89 -15.82
N ASP A 147 6.57 -8.12 -15.31
CA ASP A 147 5.47 -9.07 -15.43
C ASP A 147 4.47 -8.98 -14.26
N PHE A 148 4.72 -8.14 -13.25
CA PHE A 148 3.84 -8.00 -12.07
C PHE A 148 2.38 -7.75 -12.47
N SER A 149 2.15 -6.95 -13.51
CA SER A 149 0.80 -6.64 -13.99
C SER A 149 0.00 -7.85 -14.49
N TYR A 150 0.67 -8.90 -14.96
CA TYR A 150 0.01 -10.14 -15.40
C TYR A 150 -0.53 -10.98 -14.24
N TYR A 151 -0.10 -10.69 -13.01
CA TYR A 151 -0.54 -11.37 -11.79
C TYR A 151 -1.61 -10.57 -11.03
N ILE A 152 -2.10 -9.46 -11.59
CA ILE A 152 -3.18 -8.67 -11.00
C ILE A 152 -4.50 -9.11 -11.64
N GLY A 153 -5.36 -9.73 -10.82
CA GLY A 153 -6.68 -10.20 -11.25
C GLY A 153 -6.70 -11.69 -11.61
N LEU A 154 -7.81 -12.13 -12.21
CA LEU A 154 -7.96 -13.50 -12.67
C LEU A 154 -7.21 -13.71 -13.99
N PRO A 155 -6.61 -14.88 -14.22
CA PRO A 155 -6.10 -15.28 -15.52
C PRO A 155 -7.16 -15.14 -16.63
N ASP A 156 -6.73 -14.86 -17.86
CA ASP A 156 -7.63 -14.63 -19.01
C ASP A 156 -8.56 -15.83 -19.29
N ASP A 157 -8.09 -17.05 -19.06
CA ASP A 157 -8.85 -18.29 -19.24
C ASP A 157 -9.99 -18.45 -18.21
N GLU A 158 -9.79 -18.00 -16.98
CA GLU A 158 -10.83 -17.96 -15.95
C GLU A 158 -11.78 -16.77 -16.16
N THR A 159 -11.25 -15.62 -16.61
CA THR A 159 -12.02 -14.41 -16.92
C THR A 159 -13.05 -14.66 -18.03
N PHE A 160 -12.72 -15.49 -19.03
CA PHE A 160 -13.63 -15.85 -20.11
C PHE A 160 -14.91 -16.56 -19.63
N SER A 161 -14.84 -17.28 -18.51
CA SER A 161 -15.98 -17.98 -17.92
C SER A 161 -16.83 -17.07 -17.03
N LEU A 162 -16.26 -15.95 -16.56
CA LEU A 162 -16.88 -15.00 -15.63
C LEU A 162 -16.46 -13.56 -15.99
N PRO A 163 -17.03 -12.97 -17.06
CA PRO A 163 -16.53 -11.71 -17.64
C PRO A 163 -16.63 -10.49 -16.71
N ASP A 164 -17.47 -10.55 -15.67
CA ASP A 164 -17.63 -9.51 -14.65
C ASP A 164 -17.08 -9.92 -13.28
N ALA A 165 -16.39 -11.07 -13.17
CA ALA A 165 -15.79 -11.48 -11.91
C ALA A 165 -14.71 -10.48 -11.49
N ARG A 166 -14.72 -10.17 -10.20
CA ARG A 166 -13.73 -9.32 -9.55
C ARG A 166 -13.29 -9.99 -8.29
N TYR A 167 -12.08 -9.68 -7.84
CA TYR A 167 -11.67 -10.03 -6.50
C TYR A 167 -12.71 -9.55 -5.48
N CYS A 168 -13.25 -10.51 -4.71
CA CYS A 168 -14.13 -10.24 -3.59
C CYS A 168 -13.36 -10.61 -2.31
N PRO A 169 -12.93 -9.62 -1.50
CA PRO A 169 -12.35 -9.95 -0.21
C PRO A 169 -13.38 -10.72 0.62
N GLY A 170 -12.99 -11.88 1.14
CA GLY A 170 -13.87 -12.69 1.99
C GLY A 170 -14.52 -11.83 3.07
N SER A 171 -15.80 -12.07 3.35
CA SER A 171 -16.57 -11.26 4.30
C SER A 171 -15.80 -11.07 5.60
N HIS A 172 -15.58 -9.81 5.98
CA HIS A 172 -15.06 -9.40 7.27
C HIS A 172 -15.70 -10.26 8.36
N TRP A 173 -14.93 -11.12 9.04
CA TRP A 173 -15.31 -11.52 10.38
C TRP A 173 -15.27 -10.25 11.21
N ARG A 174 -16.42 -9.58 11.34
CA ARG A 174 -16.66 -8.73 12.50
C ARG A 174 -16.41 -9.66 13.68
N TYR A 175 -15.38 -9.40 14.48
CA TYR A 175 -15.33 -9.93 15.83
C TYR A 175 -16.74 -9.75 16.39
N PRO A 176 -17.41 -10.81 16.89
CA PRO A 176 -18.64 -10.59 17.61
C PRO A 176 -18.27 -9.62 18.72
N SER A 177 -18.87 -8.43 18.70
CA SER A 177 -18.89 -7.56 19.85
C SER A 177 -19.35 -8.45 20.99
N SER A 178 -18.45 -8.75 21.93
CA SER A 178 -18.81 -9.28 23.22
C SER A 178 -19.76 -8.25 23.83
N GLY A 179 -21.04 -8.46 23.59
CA GLY A 179 -22.12 -7.81 24.31
C GLY A 179 -22.09 -8.35 25.74
N ASP A 180 -22.36 -7.42 26.66
CA ASP A 180 -22.41 -7.59 28.11
C ASP A 180 -23.22 -8.81 28.58
#